data_AF-A0A933JII1-F1
#
_entry.id   AF-A0A933JII1-F1
#
_cell.length_a   1.000
_cell.length_b   1.000
_cell.length_c   1.000
_cell.angle_alpha   90.00
_cell.angle_beta   90.00
_cell.angle_gamma   90.00
#
_symmetry.space_group_name_H-M   'P 1'
#
loop_
_entity.id
_entity.type
_entity.pdbx_description
1 polymer ?
#
loop_
_entity_poly.entity_id
_entity_poly.type
_entity_poly.pdbx_seq_one_letter_code
_entity_poly.pdbx_strand_id
1 'polypeptide(L)'
;MNGPAPAAAQAFGGDAAFVGFQTSDFDAYLPRKWQSKAFTLERRLVKDKLGNLTKELRSRLGDQLGGLEQHGSDDAPNIQNGNKVDAQVVFFTVDAESRKKLGLVFGHTDLHSKSLFDLALQHRHACLIIRVSEGGLELGLEIAGPAKADRKNFAALLRTEGGRASVLEAIRKTPSEAQLGFEGSLSSAAGLESAAIEAWASELEEGTKSFVALRRRARAEEIVSKPEVVDVVANDLAAFLPLFNCLAWREGNDHTRLAEALEQEAERRDQAERDAESERKAEAERKVEAEAERKAEAERKAEAERKAEAERRSRPPRPDGPRPSEPRPVDRRPDRRPDDRRDRRPGGPDSRPAPERRSDAPERRSDDRRPPDRKPSDRKPSDRRPDDRRPRPDRSDRRSDPAPKKSDAPPKAGPPKAGPPEVGDRVTILSGLFSGRVGHLAEVDTKGRAKVMVGPVSVTVEAKDLARA
;
A
#
# COMPACT_ATOMS: atom_id res chain seq x y z
N MET A 1 15.32 0.66 -27.22
CA MET A 1 15.03 1.28 -25.90
C MET A 1 15.86 0.54 -24.86
N ASN A 2 16.91 1.16 -24.31
CA ASN A 2 17.66 0.55 -23.19
C ASN A 2 16.79 0.72 -21.94
N GLY A 3 16.07 -0.34 -21.55
CA GLY A 3 15.39 -0.35 -20.26
C GLY A 3 16.40 -0.11 -19.13
N PRO A 4 15.96 0.42 -17.97
CA PRO A 4 16.83 0.54 -16.81
C PRO A 4 17.45 -0.84 -16.54
N ALA A 5 18.78 -0.89 -16.41
CA ALA A 5 19.48 -2.11 -16.02
C ALA A 5 18.78 -2.67 -14.78
N PRO A 6 18.49 -3.99 -14.73
CA PRO A 6 17.85 -4.59 -13.56
C PRO A 6 18.63 -4.13 -12.34
N ALA A 7 17.95 -3.51 -11.38
CA ALA A 7 18.57 -3.05 -10.15
C ALA A 7 19.40 -4.21 -9.63
N ALA A 8 20.73 -4.04 -9.60
CA ALA A 8 21.66 -5.12 -9.31
C ALA A 8 21.15 -5.81 -8.04
N ALA A 9 20.71 -7.06 -8.17
CA ALA A 9 20.27 -7.85 -7.03
C ALA A 9 21.41 -7.72 -6.01
N GLN A 10 21.12 -7.14 -4.85
CA GLN A 10 22.15 -6.94 -3.82
C GLN A 10 22.82 -8.29 -3.64
N ALA A 11 24.10 -8.38 -3.96
CA ALA A 11 24.83 -9.63 -3.82
C ALA A 11 24.78 -10.01 -2.33
N PHE A 12 23.98 -11.03 -2.01
CA PHE A 12 23.83 -11.54 -0.66
C PHE A 12 24.98 -12.53 -0.41
N GLY A 13 25.68 -12.36 0.71
CA GLY A 13 26.71 -13.30 1.16
C GLY A 13 28.14 -12.81 0.96
N GLY A 14 29.04 -13.40 1.74
CA GLY A 14 30.48 -13.23 1.58
C GLY A 14 31.08 -14.38 0.76
N ASP A 15 32.40 -14.36 0.57
CA ASP A 15 33.11 -15.44 -0.11
C ASP A 15 33.37 -16.67 0.77
N ALA A 16 32.94 -16.64 2.03
CA ALA A 16 33.12 -17.72 2.97
C ALA A 16 32.16 -18.89 2.72
N ALA A 17 32.66 -20.12 2.89
CA ALA A 17 31.82 -21.31 2.94
C ALA A 17 30.82 -21.25 4.11
N PHE A 18 29.66 -21.86 3.94
CA PHE A 18 28.67 -21.94 5.01
C PHE A 18 29.09 -22.98 6.06
N VAL A 19 29.14 -22.58 7.34
CA VAL A 19 29.65 -23.42 8.44
C VAL A 19 28.56 -23.94 9.40
N GLY A 20 27.30 -23.57 9.19
CA GLY A 20 26.21 -23.79 10.16
C GLY A 20 25.85 -22.54 10.95
N PHE A 21 24.72 -22.60 11.66
CA PHE A 21 24.25 -21.54 12.55
C PHE A 21 24.67 -21.80 14.00
N GLN A 22 25.12 -20.75 14.68
CA GLN A 22 25.49 -20.78 16.09
C GLN A 22 24.33 -20.30 16.97
N THR A 23 24.39 -20.60 18.27
CA THR A 23 23.40 -20.11 19.24
C THR A 23 23.24 -18.58 19.20
N SER A 24 24.34 -17.85 19.02
CA SER A 24 24.36 -16.39 18.90
C SER A 24 23.59 -15.87 17.69
N ASP A 25 23.49 -16.65 16.60
CA ASP A 25 22.74 -16.27 15.40
C ASP A 25 21.23 -16.21 15.69
N PHE A 26 20.71 -17.15 16.48
CA PHE A 26 19.31 -17.14 16.94
C PHE A 26 19.08 -16.07 18.02
N ASP A 27 20.04 -15.89 18.92
CA ASP A 27 19.96 -14.89 19.99
C ASP A 27 19.98 -13.44 19.48
N ALA A 28 20.33 -13.21 18.19
CA ALA A 28 20.17 -11.92 17.52
C ALA A 28 18.70 -11.47 17.45
N TYR A 29 17.76 -12.42 17.54
CA TYR A 29 16.31 -12.19 17.41
C TYR A 29 15.54 -12.33 18.73
N LEU A 30 16.21 -12.21 19.88
CA LEU A 30 15.50 -12.13 21.17
C LEU A 30 14.52 -10.94 21.17
N PRO A 31 13.33 -11.03 21.81
CA PRO A 31 12.31 -9.98 21.78
C PRO A 31 12.81 -8.59 22.21
N ARG A 32 13.73 -8.56 23.18
CA ARG A 32 14.38 -7.33 23.66
C ARG A 32 15.27 -6.62 22.62
N LYS A 33 15.67 -7.32 21.55
CA LYS A 33 16.57 -6.80 20.49
C LYS A 33 15.81 -6.31 19.26
N TRP A 34 14.57 -6.72 19.07
CA TRP A 34 13.77 -6.51 17.86
C TRP A 34 13.80 -5.07 17.33
N GLN A 35 13.60 -4.09 18.19
CA GLN A 35 13.50 -2.66 17.82
C GLN A 35 14.82 -1.89 17.95
N SER A 36 15.89 -2.51 18.47
CA SER A 36 17.15 -1.83 18.78
C SER A 36 18.15 -1.91 17.64
N LYS A 37 18.60 -0.75 17.15
CA LYS A 37 19.67 -0.65 16.12
C LYS A 37 21.05 -1.09 16.64
N ALA A 38 21.24 -1.24 17.95
CA ALA A 38 22.51 -1.71 18.51
C ALA A 38 22.86 -3.15 18.07
N PHE A 39 21.85 -3.95 17.74
CA PHE A 39 22.01 -5.36 17.32
C PHE A 39 21.94 -5.53 15.80
N THR A 40 22.12 -4.47 15.01
CA THR A 40 22.14 -4.56 13.54
C THR A 40 23.35 -5.34 13.05
N LEU A 41 24.52 -5.21 13.69
CA LEU A 41 25.71 -5.97 13.29
C LEU A 41 25.51 -7.48 13.45
N GLU A 42 24.93 -7.93 14.57
CA GLU A 42 24.62 -9.35 14.80
C GLU A 42 23.68 -9.88 13.71
N ARG A 43 22.59 -9.16 13.41
CA ARG A 43 21.63 -9.52 12.36
C ARG A 43 22.26 -9.54 10.97
N ARG A 44 23.18 -8.62 10.67
CA ARG A 44 23.95 -8.61 9.41
C ARG A 44 24.79 -9.87 9.26
N LEU A 45 25.48 -10.32 10.30
CA LEU A 45 26.26 -11.55 10.25
C LEU A 45 25.37 -12.78 9.97
N VAL A 46 24.16 -12.81 10.53
CA VAL A 46 23.17 -13.86 10.21
C VAL A 46 22.71 -13.76 8.75
N LYS A 47 22.46 -12.54 8.25
CA LYS A 47 22.11 -12.29 6.85
C LYS A 47 23.22 -12.74 5.90
N ASP A 48 24.48 -12.51 6.22
CA ASP A 48 25.64 -12.97 5.45
C ASP A 48 25.72 -14.50 5.44
N LYS A 49 25.52 -15.16 6.59
CA LYS A 49 25.44 -16.63 6.68
C LYS A 49 24.29 -17.20 5.85
N LEU A 50 23.12 -16.56 5.87
CA LEU A 50 21.98 -16.94 5.01
C LEU A 50 22.29 -16.73 3.52
N GLY A 51 23.03 -15.68 3.18
CA GLY A 51 23.57 -15.48 1.83
C GLY A 51 24.46 -16.64 1.40
N ASN A 52 25.40 -17.06 2.25
CA ASN A 52 26.28 -18.19 1.96
C ASN A 52 25.51 -19.51 1.85
N LEU A 53 24.54 -19.76 2.74
CA LEU A 53 23.65 -20.93 2.64
C LEU A 53 22.93 -20.95 1.30
N THR A 54 22.30 -19.84 0.91
CA THR A 54 21.53 -19.78 -0.35
C THR A 54 22.40 -19.86 -1.60
N LYS A 55 23.65 -19.41 -1.55
CA LYS A 55 24.66 -19.64 -2.61
C LYS A 55 24.91 -21.14 -2.80
N GLU A 56 25.12 -21.89 -1.72
CA GLU A 56 25.27 -23.35 -1.76
C GLU A 56 24.00 -24.05 -2.26
N LEU A 57 22.82 -23.61 -1.81
CA LEU A 57 21.53 -24.15 -2.27
C LEU A 57 21.32 -23.95 -3.77
N ARG A 58 21.68 -22.78 -4.31
CA ARG A 58 21.62 -22.53 -5.76
C ARG A 58 22.56 -23.44 -6.53
N SER A 59 23.75 -23.72 -6.00
CA SER A 59 24.67 -24.68 -6.62
C SER A 59 24.10 -26.11 -6.65
N ARG A 60 23.31 -26.51 -5.64
CA ARG A 60 22.77 -27.86 -5.51
C ARG A 60 21.46 -28.07 -6.27
N LEU A 61 20.56 -27.10 -6.19
CA LEU A 61 19.24 -27.16 -6.79
C LEU A 61 19.24 -26.71 -8.25
N GLY A 62 20.22 -25.90 -8.66
CA GLY A 62 20.46 -25.51 -10.05
C GLY A 62 19.18 -25.01 -10.74
N ASP A 63 18.80 -25.69 -11.82
CA ASP A 63 17.64 -25.37 -12.65
C ASP A 63 16.31 -25.48 -11.92
N GLN A 64 16.22 -26.20 -10.79
CA GLN A 64 14.99 -26.27 -10.00
C GLN A 64 14.62 -24.91 -9.38
N LEU A 65 15.61 -24.07 -9.08
CA LEU A 65 15.42 -22.67 -8.69
C LEU A 65 15.55 -21.72 -9.89
N GLY A 66 15.66 -22.27 -11.11
CA GLY A 66 15.69 -21.52 -12.36
C GLY A 66 14.41 -20.70 -12.54
N GLY A 67 14.56 -19.45 -12.96
CA GLY A 67 13.44 -18.52 -13.07
C GLY A 67 12.92 -17.97 -11.74
N LEU A 68 13.59 -18.25 -10.61
CA LEU A 68 13.30 -17.61 -9.33
C LEU A 68 14.35 -16.59 -8.93
N GLU A 69 13.89 -15.40 -8.57
CA GLU A 69 14.72 -14.34 -8.03
C GLU A 69 14.82 -14.42 -6.51
N GLN A 70 16.03 -14.24 -6.01
CA GLN A 70 16.33 -14.25 -4.59
C GLN A 70 16.37 -12.84 -4.02
N HIS A 71 15.79 -12.71 -2.84
CA HIS A 71 15.73 -11.47 -2.06
C HIS A 71 15.98 -11.78 -0.59
N GLY A 72 16.26 -10.74 0.20
CA GLY A 72 16.46 -10.87 1.64
C GLY A 72 15.85 -9.69 2.38
N SER A 73 15.34 -9.95 3.59
CA SER A 73 14.79 -8.90 4.46
C SER A 73 15.89 -7.95 4.97
N ASP A 74 15.48 -6.81 5.53
CA ASP A 74 16.39 -5.86 6.15
C ASP A 74 16.92 -6.39 7.50
N ASP A 75 18.20 -6.12 7.79
CA ASP A 75 18.88 -6.44 9.05
C ASP A 75 18.66 -5.38 10.15
N ALA A 76 18.16 -4.20 9.77
CA ALA A 76 17.91 -3.08 10.68
C ALA A 76 16.40 -2.78 10.83
N PRO A 77 15.92 -2.46 12.04
CA PRO A 77 14.56 -1.99 12.23
C PRO A 77 14.38 -0.65 11.50
N ASN A 78 13.39 -0.61 10.61
CA ASN A 78 13.06 0.52 9.75
C ASN A 78 11.54 0.62 9.55
N ILE A 79 11.07 1.66 8.87
CA ILE A 79 9.63 1.88 8.69
C ILE A 79 8.99 0.75 7.87
N GLN A 80 9.72 0.14 6.92
CA GLN A 80 9.22 -0.91 6.03
C GLN A 80 8.95 -2.23 6.77
N ASN A 81 9.68 -2.52 7.85
CA ASN A 81 9.47 -3.69 8.70
C ASN A 81 8.77 -3.36 10.05
N GLY A 82 8.07 -2.22 10.14
CA GLY A 82 7.37 -1.83 11.37
C GLY A 82 8.30 -1.51 12.54
N ASN A 83 9.53 -1.08 12.25
CA ASN A 83 10.63 -0.82 13.17
C ASN A 83 10.99 -2.04 14.03
N LYS A 84 10.88 -3.24 13.45
CA LYS A 84 11.09 -4.50 14.15
C LYS A 84 11.75 -5.51 13.21
N VAL A 85 12.76 -6.24 13.73
CA VAL A 85 13.32 -7.42 13.05
C VAL A 85 13.35 -8.57 14.06
N ASP A 86 12.36 -9.44 13.99
CA ASP A 86 12.22 -10.67 14.78
C ASP A 86 12.68 -11.93 14.08
N ALA A 87 12.97 -11.83 12.79
CA ALA A 87 13.62 -12.87 12.02
C ALA A 87 14.38 -12.25 10.85
N GLN A 88 15.35 -12.99 10.32
CA GLN A 88 15.96 -12.70 9.04
C GLN A 88 15.47 -13.72 8.02
N VAL A 89 14.99 -13.23 6.89
CA VAL A 89 14.40 -14.04 5.84
C VAL A 89 15.23 -13.87 4.57
N VAL A 90 15.56 -14.99 3.93
CA VAL A 90 15.89 -15.03 2.49
C VAL A 90 14.74 -15.73 1.80
N PHE A 91 14.30 -15.19 0.68
CA PHE A 91 13.14 -15.71 -0.03
C PHE A 91 13.33 -15.70 -1.54
N PHE A 92 12.66 -16.63 -2.21
CA PHE A 92 12.63 -16.76 -3.66
C PHE A 92 11.23 -16.44 -4.17
N THR A 93 11.15 -15.62 -5.21
CA THR A 93 9.89 -15.26 -5.89
C THR A 93 10.02 -15.49 -7.38
N VAL A 94 8.90 -15.46 -8.10
CA VAL A 94 8.91 -15.44 -9.57
C VAL A 94 9.77 -14.29 -10.10
N ASP A 95 10.35 -14.45 -11.28
CA ASP A 95 11.27 -13.51 -11.91
C ASP A 95 10.67 -12.10 -12.14
N ALA A 96 11.54 -11.11 -12.34
CA ALA A 96 11.13 -9.72 -12.54
C ALA A 96 10.19 -9.50 -13.74
N GLU A 97 10.28 -10.31 -14.80
CA GLU A 97 9.41 -10.18 -15.97
C GLU A 97 7.99 -10.62 -15.62
N SER A 98 7.85 -11.79 -15.00
CA SER A 98 6.58 -12.30 -14.47
C SER A 98 5.94 -11.31 -13.50
N ARG A 99 6.72 -10.71 -12.59
CA ARG A 99 6.22 -9.69 -11.65
C ARG A 99 5.83 -8.39 -12.34
N LYS A 100 6.56 -7.97 -13.37
CA LYS A 100 6.24 -6.77 -14.15
C LYS A 100 4.88 -6.93 -14.84
N LYS A 101 4.60 -8.12 -15.39
CA LYS A 101 3.28 -8.46 -15.97
C LYS A 101 2.17 -8.34 -14.90
N LEU A 102 2.38 -8.90 -13.71
CA LEU A 102 1.43 -8.77 -12.59
C LEU A 102 1.18 -7.32 -12.17
N GLY A 103 2.22 -6.47 -12.19
CA GLY A 103 2.12 -5.07 -11.82
C GLY A 103 1.13 -4.26 -12.67
N LEU A 104 0.85 -4.70 -13.90
CA LEU A 104 -0.13 -4.06 -14.78
C LEU A 104 -1.58 -4.30 -14.32
N VAL A 105 -1.88 -5.48 -13.76
CA VAL A 105 -3.22 -5.87 -13.28
C VAL A 105 -3.63 -5.07 -12.06
N PHE A 106 -2.72 -4.99 -11.07
CA PHE A 106 -3.08 -4.49 -9.76
C PHE A 106 -3.21 -2.98 -9.70
N GLY A 107 -3.10 -2.32 -10.87
CA GLY A 107 -3.12 -0.88 -11.01
C GLY A 107 -1.99 -0.23 -10.22
N HIS A 108 -1.84 1.08 -10.36
CA HIS A 108 -1.01 1.81 -9.42
C HIS A 108 -1.46 1.47 -8.00
N THR A 109 -0.50 1.07 -7.16
CA THR A 109 -0.71 0.78 -5.75
C THR A 109 -1.60 1.88 -5.20
N ASP A 110 -2.81 1.51 -4.77
CA ASP A 110 -3.77 2.49 -4.30
C ASP A 110 -3.13 3.24 -3.13
N LEU A 111 -2.69 4.47 -3.40
CA LEU A 111 -2.01 5.34 -2.44
C LEU A 111 -2.94 5.66 -1.26
N HIS A 112 -4.24 5.40 -1.40
CA HIS A 112 -5.25 5.54 -0.35
C HIS A 112 -5.33 4.34 0.59
N SER A 113 -4.73 3.20 0.24
CA SER A 113 -4.67 2.07 1.15
C SER A 113 -3.74 2.40 2.32
N LYS A 114 -4.16 2.06 3.55
CA LYS A 114 -3.32 2.13 4.76
C LYS A 114 -2.00 1.31 4.63
N SER A 115 -1.86 0.57 3.53
CA SER A 115 -0.74 -0.28 3.16
C SER A 115 0.35 0.43 2.33
N LEU A 116 0.44 1.77 2.38
CA LEU A 116 1.54 2.53 1.76
C LEU A 116 2.95 2.01 2.14
N PHE A 117 3.04 1.26 3.23
CA PHE A 117 4.26 0.59 3.71
C PHE A 117 4.34 -0.91 3.37
N ASP A 118 3.29 -1.55 2.83
CA ASP A 118 3.30 -2.93 2.32
C ASP A 118 3.88 -3.01 0.89
N LEU A 119 5.04 -2.39 0.72
CA LEU A 119 5.80 -2.40 -0.53
C LEU A 119 6.80 -3.55 -0.60
N ALA A 120 7.04 -4.24 0.52
CA ALA A 120 8.01 -5.30 0.56
C ALA A 120 7.58 -6.42 -0.39
N LEU A 121 8.52 -6.92 -1.19
CA LEU A 121 8.23 -7.83 -2.29
C LEU A 121 7.55 -9.11 -1.81
N GLN A 122 7.94 -9.60 -0.62
CA GLN A 122 7.36 -10.77 0.01
C GLN A 122 5.89 -10.63 0.43
N HIS A 123 5.35 -9.40 0.50
CA HIS A 123 3.93 -9.18 0.79
C HIS A 123 3.06 -9.22 -0.48
N ARG A 124 3.68 -9.17 -1.66
CA ARG A 124 2.98 -9.04 -2.95
C ARG A 124 2.86 -10.35 -3.71
N HIS A 125 3.71 -11.33 -3.39
CA HIS A 125 3.83 -12.56 -4.13
C HIS A 125 3.91 -13.77 -3.21
N ALA A 126 3.56 -14.94 -3.75
CA ALA A 126 3.98 -16.21 -3.16
C ALA A 126 5.51 -16.27 -3.12
N CYS A 127 6.05 -16.72 -1.99
CA CYS A 127 7.49 -16.81 -1.75
C CYS A 127 7.86 -18.20 -1.24
N LEU A 128 8.96 -18.76 -1.73
CA LEU A 128 9.69 -19.79 -0.97
C LEU A 128 10.58 -19.10 0.04
N ILE A 129 10.54 -19.50 1.31
CA ILE A 129 11.23 -18.80 2.39
C ILE A 129 12.21 -19.70 3.14
N ILE A 130 13.31 -19.07 3.57
CA ILE A 130 14.27 -19.57 4.55
C ILE A 130 14.36 -18.50 5.62
N ARG A 131 13.87 -18.80 6.83
CA ARG A 131 13.74 -17.84 7.93
C ARG A 131 14.54 -18.31 9.14
N VAL A 132 15.40 -17.43 9.67
CA VAL A 132 16.08 -17.62 10.96
C VAL A 132 15.43 -16.71 11.99
N SER A 133 14.90 -17.28 13.06
CA SER A 133 14.26 -16.56 14.17
C SER A 133 14.84 -16.99 15.52
N GLU A 134 14.34 -16.49 16.64
CA GLU A 134 14.75 -16.98 17.97
C GLU A 134 14.54 -18.49 18.14
N GLY A 135 13.47 -19.03 17.54
CA GLY A 135 13.05 -20.42 17.71
C GLY A 135 13.88 -21.43 16.90
N GLY A 136 14.54 -20.99 15.84
CA GLY A 136 15.31 -21.86 14.96
C GLY A 136 15.20 -21.46 13.49
N LEU A 137 15.25 -22.47 12.62
CA LEU A 137 15.19 -22.33 11.17
C LEU A 137 13.80 -22.77 10.66
N GLU A 138 13.12 -21.93 9.89
CA GLU A 138 11.88 -22.26 9.20
C GLU A 138 12.10 -22.26 7.69
N LEU A 139 11.51 -23.24 7.01
CA LEU A 139 11.68 -23.48 5.57
C LEU A 139 10.32 -23.77 4.96
N GLY A 140 10.03 -23.24 3.79
CA GLY A 140 8.86 -23.64 3.03
C GLY A 140 8.35 -22.54 2.12
N LEU A 141 7.03 -22.30 2.12
CA LEU A 141 6.42 -21.24 1.33
C LEU A 141 5.46 -20.39 2.16
N GLU A 142 5.29 -19.15 1.74
CA GLU A 142 4.36 -18.19 2.32
C GLU A 142 3.65 -17.42 1.20
N ILE A 143 2.33 -17.23 1.35
CA ILE A 143 1.50 -16.33 0.54
C ILE A 143 0.90 -15.30 1.49
N ALA A 144 1.49 -14.12 1.50
CA ALA A 144 1.06 -13.04 2.38
C ALA A 144 -0.40 -12.64 2.12
N GLY A 145 -1.09 -12.11 3.14
CA GLY A 145 -2.46 -11.58 3.01
C GLY A 145 -2.64 -10.62 1.82
N PRO A 146 -1.72 -9.65 1.61
CA PRO A 146 -1.80 -8.70 0.50
C PRO A 146 -1.43 -9.26 -0.90
N ALA A 147 -0.97 -10.52 -1.02
CA ALA A 147 -0.53 -11.12 -2.29
C ALA A 147 -1.73 -11.53 -3.18
N LYS A 148 -2.48 -10.52 -3.66
CA LYS A 148 -3.80 -10.70 -4.30
C LYS A 148 -3.78 -11.64 -5.51
N ALA A 149 -2.72 -11.62 -6.34
CA ALA A 149 -2.63 -12.46 -7.53
C ALA A 149 -2.58 -13.93 -7.15
N ASP A 150 -1.58 -14.30 -6.36
CA ASP A 150 -1.35 -15.67 -5.94
C ASP A 150 -2.53 -16.21 -5.13
N ARG A 151 -3.13 -15.39 -4.25
CA ARG A 151 -4.30 -15.81 -3.46
C ARG A 151 -5.52 -16.07 -4.33
N LYS A 152 -5.86 -15.18 -5.26
CA LYS A 152 -6.99 -15.39 -6.17
C LYS A 152 -6.76 -16.58 -7.08
N ASN A 153 -5.52 -16.74 -7.57
CA ASN A 153 -5.12 -17.89 -8.38
C ASN A 153 -5.31 -19.19 -7.61
N PHE A 154 -4.79 -19.24 -6.39
CA PHE A 154 -4.92 -20.42 -5.52
C PHE A 154 -6.38 -20.69 -5.14
N ALA A 155 -7.17 -19.66 -4.83
CA ALA A 155 -8.60 -19.83 -4.55
C ALA A 155 -9.35 -20.38 -5.77
N ALA A 156 -9.05 -19.89 -6.98
CA ALA A 156 -9.63 -20.41 -8.22
C ALA A 156 -9.24 -21.87 -8.49
N LEU A 157 -7.97 -22.22 -8.26
CA LEU A 157 -7.48 -23.59 -8.36
C LEU A 157 -8.26 -24.53 -7.43
N LEU A 158 -8.44 -24.15 -6.15
CA LEU A 158 -9.14 -24.95 -5.14
C LEU A 158 -10.64 -25.13 -5.40
N ARG A 159 -11.27 -24.34 -6.27
CA ARG A 159 -12.68 -24.52 -6.64
C ARG A 159 -12.91 -25.70 -7.56
N THR A 160 -11.87 -26.12 -8.28
CA THR A 160 -11.94 -27.26 -9.19
C THR A 160 -11.49 -28.54 -8.50
N GLU A 161 -12.14 -29.67 -8.80
CA GLU A 161 -11.75 -30.97 -8.25
C GLU A 161 -10.33 -31.37 -8.68
N GLY A 162 -10.01 -31.18 -9.96
CA GLY A 162 -8.66 -31.43 -10.48
C GLY A 162 -7.60 -30.55 -9.82
N GLY A 163 -7.91 -29.28 -9.56
CA GLY A 163 -7.00 -28.38 -8.86
C GLY A 163 -6.75 -28.79 -7.42
N ARG A 164 -7.80 -29.18 -6.68
CA ARG A 164 -7.66 -29.75 -5.33
C ARG A 164 -6.80 -31.02 -5.33
N ALA A 165 -7.02 -31.92 -6.28
CA ALA A 165 -6.23 -33.14 -6.42
C ALA A 165 -4.74 -32.84 -6.67
N SER A 166 -4.45 -31.87 -7.55
CA SER A 166 -3.08 -31.42 -7.83
C SER A 166 -2.39 -30.82 -6.60
N VAL A 167 -3.10 -29.97 -5.85
CA VAL A 167 -2.60 -29.40 -4.60
C VAL A 167 -2.31 -30.49 -3.57
N LEU A 168 -3.21 -31.46 -3.38
CA LEU A 168 -2.97 -32.59 -2.47
C LEU A 168 -1.78 -33.44 -2.90
N GLU A 169 -1.61 -33.69 -4.19
CA GLU A 169 -0.44 -34.40 -4.71
C GLU A 169 0.85 -33.64 -4.39
N ALA A 170 0.86 -32.31 -4.57
CA ALA A 170 1.99 -31.48 -4.22
C ALA A 170 2.26 -31.45 -2.71
N ILE A 171 1.22 -31.39 -1.87
CA ILE A 171 1.33 -31.46 -0.41
C ILE A 171 1.96 -32.79 0.03
N ARG A 172 1.59 -33.92 -0.60
CA ARG A 172 2.17 -35.24 -0.27
C ARG A 172 3.67 -35.33 -0.57
N LYS A 173 4.22 -34.47 -1.43
CA LYS A 173 5.65 -34.39 -1.72
C LYS A 173 6.40 -33.53 -0.70
N THR A 174 5.70 -32.72 0.09
CA THR A 174 6.31 -31.93 1.17
C THR A 174 6.77 -32.83 2.32
N PRO A 175 7.72 -32.38 3.17
CA PRO A 175 8.15 -33.16 4.33
C PRO A 175 6.97 -33.53 5.23
N SER A 176 6.97 -34.74 5.79
CA SER A 176 5.87 -35.24 6.65
C SER A 176 5.62 -34.39 7.91
N GLU A 177 6.66 -33.70 8.38
CA GLU A 177 6.63 -32.77 9.51
C GLU A 177 6.15 -31.35 9.11
N ALA A 178 5.90 -31.11 7.83
CA ALA A 178 5.43 -29.81 7.37
C ALA A 178 4.03 -29.50 7.92
N GLN A 179 3.84 -28.24 8.26
CA GLN A 179 2.58 -27.69 8.72
C GLN A 179 2.06 -26.70 7.67
N LEU A 180 0.78 -26.80 7.32
CA LEU A 180 0.15 -25.98 6.29
C LEU A 180 -1.16 -25.38 6.81
N GLY A 181 -1.48 -24.18 6.34
CA GLY A 181 -2.73 -23.50 6.65
C GLY A 181 -2.52 -22.00 6.75
N PHE A 182 -3.45 -21.33 7.42
CA PHE A 182 -3.33 -19.90 7.68
C PHE A 182 -2.64 -19.65 9.02
N GLU A 183 -2.02 -18.49 9.16
CA GLU A 183 -1.40 -18.06 10.40
C GLU A 183 -2.36 -18.22 11.60
N GLY A 184 -1.93 -18.97 12.62
CA GLY A 184 -2.74 -19.31 13.80
C GLY A 184 -3.61 -20.57 13.67
N SER A 185 -3.72 -21.16 12.48
CA SER A 185 -4.55 -22.34 12.19
C SER A 185 -3.81 -23.32 11.27
N LEU A 186 -2.69 -23.86 11.74
CA LEU A 186 -1.86 -24.81 10.97
C LEU A 186 -2.24 -26.26 11.24
N SER A 187 -2.24 -27.06 10.18
CA SER A 187 -2.51 -28.50 10.19
C SER A 187 -1.31 -29.28 9.65
N SER A 188 -1.14 -30.53 10.09
CA SER A 188 -0.09 -31.41 9.54
C SER A 188 -0.37 -31.77 8.09
N ALA A 189 0.67 -31.75 7.24
CA ALA A 189 0.59 -32.14 5.83
C ALA A 189 -0.01 -33.54 5.62
N ALA A 190 0.34 -34.49 6.49
CA ALA A 190 -0.03 -35.89 6.36
C ALA A 190 -1.54 -36.16 6.54
N GLY A 191 -2.27 -35.23 7.18
CA GLY A 191 -3.69 -35.39 7.51
C GLY A 191 -4.64 -34.53 6.67
N LEU A 192 -4.14 -33.86 5.63
CA LEU A 192 -4.98 -32.96 4.83
C LEU A 192 -5.82 -33.72 3.80
N GLU A 193 -7.12 -33.46 3.83
CA GLU A 193 -8.11 -34.00 2.90
C GLU A 193 -8.64 -32.94 1.94
N SER A 194 -9.27 -33.37 0.84
CA SER A 194 -9.82 -32.47 -0.18
C SER A 194 -10.81 -31.46 0.39
N ALA A 195 -11.69 -31.88 1.32
CA ALA A 195 -12.68 -31.00 1.92
C ALA A 195 -12.03 -29.92 2.81
N ALA A 196 -10.93 -30.27 3.50
CA ALA A 196 -10.20 -29.32 4.35
C ALA A 196 -9.52 -28.23 3.51
N ILE A 197 -8.92 -28.59 2.36
CA ILE A 197 -8.28 -27.61 1.49
C ILE A 197 -9.29 -26.78 0.69
N GLU A 198 -10.47 -27.32 0.39
CA GLU A 198 -11.55 -26.57 -0.27
C GLU A 198 -12.00 -25.36 0.58
N ALA A 199 -12.08 -25.56 1.90
CA ALA A 199 -12.44 -24.50 2.83
C ALA A 199 -11.45 -23.32 2.82
N TRP A 200 -10.20 -23.52 2.37
CA TRP A 200 -9.21 -22.44 2.26
C TRP A 200 -9.55 -21.42 1.17
N ALA A 201 -10.36 -21.77 0.17
CA ALA A 201 -10.69 -20.88 -0.94
C ALA A 201 -11.30 -19.55 -0.45
N SER A 202 -12.23 -19.60 0.52
CA SER A 202 -12.85 -18.40 1.09
C SER A 202 -11.85 -17.54 1.87
N GLU A 203 -11.00 -18.15 2.71
CA GLU A 203 -10.02 -17.42 3.52
C GLU A 203 -8.91 -16.82 2.65
N LEU A 204 -8.55 -17.46 1.52
CA LEU A 204 -7.68 -16.88 0.50
C LEU A 204 -8.27 -15.60 -0.09
N GLU A 205 -9.57 -15.55 -0.36
CA GLU A 205 -10.21 -14.36 -0.93
C GLU A 205 -10.35 -13.21 0.07
N GLU A 206 -10.57 -13.51 1.35
CA GLU A 206 -10.65 -12.49 2.40
C GLU A 206 -9.33 -11.73 2.59
N GLY A 207 -8.19 -12.41 2.40
CA GLY A 207 -6.88 -11.75 2.42
C GLY A 207 -6.40 -11.30 3.80
N THR A 208 -7.01 -11.79 4.89
CA THR A 208 -6.75 -11.30 6.25
C THR A 208 -5.47 -11.88 6.89
N LYS A 209 -5.13 -13.12 6.55
CA LYS A 209 -3.99 -13.86 7.12
C LYS A 209 -3.11 -14.45 6.03
N SER A 210 -1.82 -14.56 6.31
CA SER A 210 -0.89 -15.27 5.44
C SER A 210 -1.22 -16.77 5.41
N PHE A 211 -1.21 -17.36 4.22
CA PHE A 211 -1.15 -18.81 4.06
C PHE A 211 0.31 -19.24 4.13
N VAL A 212 0.61 -20.30 4.86
CA VAL A 212 1.97 -20.80 5.05
C VAL A 212 2.00 -22.32 4.90
N ALA A 213 3.07 -22.84 4.30
CA ALA A 213 3.43 -24.25 4.36
C ALA A 213 4.89 -24.33 4.80
N LEU A 214 5.15 -24.74 6.04
CA LEU A 214 6.46 -24.61 6.67
C LEU A 214 6.87 -25.89 7.39
N ARG A 215 8.16 -26.21 7.29
CA ARG A 215 8.86 -27.11 8.20
C ARG A 215 9.70 -26.27 9.17
N ARG A 216 9.63 -26.59 10.45
CA ARG A 216 10.43 -25.93 11.50
C ARG A 216 11.53 -26.87 11.97
N ARG A 217 12.73 -26.33 12.13
CA ARG A 217 13.88 -26.96 12.77
C ARG A 217 14.21 -26.17 14.02
N ALA A 218 14.13 -26.80 15.18
CA ALA A 218 14.42 -26.12 16.44
C ALA A 218 15.90 -25.73 16.50
N ARG A 219 16.21 -24.58 17.11
CA ARG A 219 17.61 -24.14 17.33
C ARG A 219 18.48 -25.13 18.11
N ALA A 220 17.86 -26.06 18.86
CA ALA A 220 18.54 -27.10 19.62
C ALA A 220 18.89 -28.33 18.78
N GLU A 221 18.37 -28.45 17.56
CA GLU A 221 18.73 -29.54 16.65
C GLU A 221 20.17 -29.37 16.20
N GLU A 222 20.99 -30.39 16.49
CA GLU A 222 22.42 -30.38 16.21
C GLU A 222 22.72 -30.13 14.72
N ILE A 223 21.86 -30.64 13.82
CA ILE A 223 22.01 -30.50 12.38
C ILE A 223 22.10 -29.02 11.97
N VAL A 224 21.36 -28.12 12.62
CA VAL A 224 21.30 -26.70 12.26
C VAL A 224 22.65 -26.00 12.52
N SER A 225 23.45 -26.54 13.43
CA SER A 225 24.78 -26.02 13.77
C SER A 225 25.91 -26.57 12.90
N LYS A 226 25.62 -27.46 11.96
CA LYS A 226 26.62 -28.09 11.12
C LYS A 226 26.48 -27.72 9.64
N PRO A 227 27.54 -27.80 8.83
CA PRO A 227 27.48 -27.54 7.39
C PRO A 227 26.50 -28.45 6.63
N GLU A 228 26.23 -29.66 7.12
CA GLU A 228 25.31 -30.63 6.49
C GLU A 228 23.85 -30.17 6.50
N VAL A 229 23.50 -29.12 7.26
CA VAL A 229 22.17 -28.49 7.16
C VAL A 229 21.88 -28.02 5.74
N VAL A 230 22.90 -27.75 4.92
CA VAL A 230 22.73 -27.36 3.51
C VAL A 230 22.01 -28.48 2.74
N ASP A 231 22.36 -29.76 2.95
CA ASP A 231 21.70 -30.90 2.29
C ASP A 231 20.25 -31.03 2.73
N VAL A 232 20.02 -30.87 4.03
CA VAL A 232 18.68 -30.95 4.61
C VAL A 232 17.80 -29.83 4.07
N VAL A 233 18.30 -28.60 4.05
CA VAL A 233 17.58 -27.44 3.53
C VAL A 233 17.34 -27.57 2.02
N ALA A 234 18.31 -28.08 1.25
CA ALA A 234 18.13 -28.32 -0.17
C ALA A 234 17.01 -29.32 -0.44
N ASN A 235 17.02 -30.46 0.28
CA ASN A 235 15.99 -31.48 0.15
C ASN A 235 14.60 -30.96 0.56
N ASP A 236 14.52 -30.22 1.67
CA ASP A 236 13.27 -29.62 2.14
C ASP A 236 12.74 -28.60 1.13
N LEU A 237 13.59 -27.72 0.60
CA LEU A 237 13.19 -26.72 -0.38
C LEU A 237 12.75 -27.36 -1.71
N ALA A 238 13.45 -28.40 -2.16
CA ALA A 238 13.06 -29.19 -3.33
C ALA A 238 11.69 -29.85 -3.15
N ALA A 239 11.39 -30.32 -1.94
CA ALA A 239 10.10 -30.90 -1.59
C ALA A 239 8.95 -29.86 -1.58
N PHE A 240 9.23 -28.59 -1.29
CA PHE A 240 8.24 -27.50 -1.35
C PHE A 240 8.04 -26.91 -2.76
N LEU A 241 8.98 -27.11 -3.69
CA LEU A 241 8.90 -26.55 -5.05
C LEU A 241 7.65 -26.97 -5.84
N PRO A 242 7.21 -28.25 -5.85
CA PRO A 242 5.98 -28.64 -6.53
C PRO A 242 4.76 -27.88 -6.02
N LEU A 243 4.68 -27.68 -4.70
CA LEU A 243 3.59 -26.92 -4.10
C LEU A 243 3.71 -25.45 -4.48
N PHE A 244 4.88 -24.84 -4.36
CA PHE A 244 5.10 -23.46 -4.79
C PHE A 244 4.70 -23.22 -6.25
N ASN A 245 5.11 -24.10 -7.17
CA ASN A 245 4.78 -23.98 -8.60
C ASN A 245 3.28 -24.15 -8.89
N CYS A 246 2.57 -24.91 -8.05
CA CYS A 246 1.12 -25.08 -8.12
C CYS A 246 0.38 -23.85 -7.58
N LEU A 247 0.89 -23.19 -6.54
CA LEU A 247 0.19 -22.08 -5.87
C LEU A 247 0.53 -20.70 -6.44
N ALA A 248 1.80 -20.46 -6.76
CA ALA A 248 2.27 -19.17 -7.25
C ALA A 248 1.65 -18.88 -8.63
N TRP A 249 1.20 -17.65 -8.83
CA TRP A 249 0.70 -17.22 -10.12
C TRP A 249 1.85 -17.20 -11.13
N ARG A 250 1.63 -17.82 -12.27
CA ARG A 250 2.48 -17.79 -13.46
C ARG A 250 1.59 -17.86 -14.68
N GLU A 251 2.10 -17.43 -15.83
CA GLU A 251 1.35 -17.49 -17.10
C GLU A 251 0.86 -18.91 -17.44
N GLY A 252 1.69 -19.93 -17.21
CA GLY A 252 1.29 -21.34 -17.39
C GLY A 252 0.41 -21.94 -16.28
N ASN A 253 0.13 -21.18 -15.23
CA ASN A 253 -0.62 -21.60 -14.04
C ASN A 253 -1.68 -20.55 -13.65
N ASP A 254 -2.34 -19.95 -14.64
CA ASP A 254 -3.31 -18.88 -14.44
C ASP A 254 -4.75 -19.42 -14.43
N HIS A 255 -5.23 -19.77 -13.25
CA HIS A 255 -6.61 -20.23 -13.03
C HIS A 255 -7.63 -19.09 -12.98
N THR A 256 -7.15 -17.85 -12.91
CA THR A 256 -7.99 -16.65 -12.84
C THR A 256 -8.23 -15.98 -14.19
N ARG A 257 -7.57 -16.47 -15.26
CA ARG A 257 -7.51 -15.79 -16.56
C ARG A 257 -7.05 -14.33 -16.43
N LEU A 258 -6.14 -14.11 -15.49
CA LEU A 258 -5.51 -12.82 -15.26
C LEU A 258 -4.73 -12.34 -16.48
N ALA A 259 -4.13 -13.26 -17.24
CA ALA A 259 -3.42 -12.98 -18.49
C ALA A 259 -4.36 -12.43 -19.57
N GLU A 260 -5.55 -13.02 -19.76
CA GLU A 260 -6.56 -12.49 -20.68
C GLU A 260 -7.05 -11.09 -20.22
N ALA A 261 -7.28 -10.93 -18.92
CA ALA A 261 -7.67 -9.64 -18.35
C ALA A 261 -6.57 -8.57 -18.51
N LEU A 262 -5.29 -8.97 -18.44
CA LEU A 262 -4.12 -8.13 -18.68
C LEU A 262 -4.07 -7.62 -20.11
N GLU A 263 -4.23 -8.53 -21.06
CA GLU A 263 -4.23 -8.22 -22.49
C GLU A 263 -5.36 -7.25 -22.82
N GLN A 264 -6.58 -7.52 -22.35
CA GLN A 264 -7.73 -6.64 -22.56
C GLN A 264 -7.58 -5.25 -21.91
N GLU A 265 -6.93 -5.16 -20.75
CA GLU A 265 -6.66 -3.87 -20.10
C GLU A 265 -5.57 -3.08 -20.84
N ALA A 266 -4.53 -3.76 -21.33
CA ALA A 266 -3.49 -3.13 -22.15
C ALA A 266 -4.07 -2.60 -23.47
N GLU A 267 -4.88 -3.41 -24.16
CA GLU A 267 -5.59 -2.98 -25.38
C GLU A 267 -6.50 -1.77 -25.14
N ARG A 268 -7.24 -1.77 -24.02
CA ARG A 268 -8.10 -0.64 -23.65
C ARG A 268 -7.30 0.63 -23.38
N ARG A 269 -6.10 0.52 -22.80
CA ARG A 269 -5.21 1.68 -22.58
C ARG A 269 -4.62 2.20 -23.87
N ASP A 270 -4.13 1.31 -24.73
CA ASP A 270 -3.62 1.69 -26.04
C ASP A 270 -4.71 2.36 -26.88
N GLN A 271 -5.96 1.86 -26.80
CA GLN A 271 -7.09 2.49 -27.45
C GLN A 271 -7.40 3.87 -26.86
N ALA A 272 -7.44 4.00 -25.54
CA ALA A 272 -7.66 5.30 -24.89
C ALA A 272 -6.54 6.31 -25.20
N GLU A 273 -5.30 5.89 -25.33
CA GLU A 273 -4.18 6.75 -25.72
C GLU A 273 -4.30 7.20 -27.17
N ARG A 274 -4.64 6.29 -28.10
CA ARG A 274 -4.92 6.66 -29.51
C ARG A 274 -6.10 7.62 -29.63
N ASP A 275 -7.16 7.39 -28.85
CA ASP A 275 -8.33 8.27 -28.82
C ASP A 275 -7.93 9.65 -28.29
N ALA A 276 -7.18 9.72 -27.19
CA ALA A 276 -6.67 10.98 -26.64
C ALA A 276 -5.70 11.71 -27.59
N GLU A 277 -4.84 10.99 -28.30
CA GLU A 277 -3.97 11.55 -29.32
C GLU A 277 -4.77 12.09 -30.51
N SER A 278 -5.78 11.34 -30.96
CA SER A 278 -6.68 11.77 -32.04
C SER A 278 -7.48 13.02 -31.65
N GLU A 279 -7.92 13.12 -30.40
CA GLU A 279 -8.62 14.30 -29.88
C GLU A 279 -7.69 15.51 -29.80
N ARG A 280 -6.46 15.33 -29.29
CA ARG A 280 -5.44 16.40 -29.27
C ARG A 280 -5.11 16.89 -30.68
N LYS A 281 -5.02 15.98 -31.66
CA LYS A 281 -4.79 16.33 -33.05
C LYS A 281 -5.97 17.10 -33.63
N ALA A 282 -7.20 16.65 -33.40
CA ALA A 282 -8.41 17.34 -33.84
C ALA A 282 -8.55 18.73 -33.19
N GLU A 283 -8.18 18.88 -31.92
CA GLU A 283 -8.17 20.17 -31.22
C GLU A 283 -7.11 21.11 -31.82
N ALA A 284 -5.92 20.60 -32.14
CA ALA A 284 -4.86 21.36 -32.79
C ALA A 284 -5.28 21.83 -34.18
N GLU A 285 -5.91 20.97 -34.98
CA GLU A 285 -6.45 21.31 -36.30
C GLU A 285 -7.53 22.40 -36.20
N ARG A 286 -8.47 22.29 -35.25
CA ARG A 286 -9.49 23.33 -34.99
C ARG A 286 -8.88 24.67 -34.58
N LYS A 287 -7.78 24.67 -33.82
CA LYS A 287 -7.07 25.90 -33.45
C LYS A 287 -6.42 26.56 -34.67
N VAL A 288 -5.81 25.78 -35.55
CA VAL A 288 -5.23 26.28 -36.81
C VAL A 288 -6.31 26.83 -37.73
N GLU A 289 -7.44 26.14 -37.87
CA GLU A 289 -8.57 26.61 -38.68
C GLU A 289 -9.16 27.92 -38.12
N ALA A 290 -9.38 27.99 -36.81
CA ALA A 290 -9.89 29.21 -36.16
C ALA A 290 -8.90 30.39 -36.27
N GLU A 291 -7.59 30.15 -36.23
CA GLU A 291 -6.58 31.19 -36.45
C GLU A 291 -6.57 31.66 -37.91
N ALA A 292 -6.71 30.75 -38.87
CA ALA A 292 -6.83 31.07 -40.28
C ALA A 292 -8.08 31.90 -40.58
N GLU A 293 -9.23 31.55 -39.98
CA GLU A 293 -10.48 32.30 -40.11
C GLU A 293 -10.36 33.72 -39.54
N ARG A 294 -9.77 33.87 -38.35
CA ARG A 294 -9.50 35.19 -37.75
C ARG A 294 -8.59 36.05 -38.62
N LYS A 295 -7.56 35.45 -39.23
CA LYS A 295 -6.67 36.15 -40.16
C LYS A 295 -7.41 36.61 -41.42
N ALA A 296 -8.26 35.75 -41.99
CA ALA A 296 -9.07 36.09 -43.16
C ALA A 296 -10.11 37.19 -42.86
N GLU A 297 -10.74 37.17 -41.67
CA GLU A 297 -11.67 38.22 -41.24
C GLU A 297 -10.95 39.57 -41.05
N ALA A 298 -9.77 39.55 -40.43
CA ALA A 298 -8.94 40.75 -40.28
C ALA A 298 -8.54 41.37 -41.62
N GLU A 299 -8.19 40.53 -42.61
CA GLU A 299 -7.85 40.97 -43.96
C GLU A 299 -9.05 41.59 -44.68
N ARG A 300 -10.24 40.95 -44.61
CA ARG A 300 -11.49 41.51 -45.16
C ARG A 300 -11.85 42.85 -44.53
N LYS A 301 -11.66 42.99 -43.21
CA LYS A 301 -11.92 44.25 -42.50
C LYS A 301 -10.95 45.35 -42.94
N ALA A 302 -9.67 45.03 -43.11
CA ALA A 302 -8.67 45.96 -43.61
C ALA A 302 -8.95 46.41 -45.06
N GLU A 303 -9.41 45.50 -45.92
CA GLU A 303 -9.81 45.84 -47.29
C GLU A 303 -11.05 46.75 -47.33
N ALA A 304 -12.07 46.44 -46.52
CA ALA A 304 -13.25 47.28 -46.39
C ALA A 304 -12.92 48.69 -45.88
N GLU A 305 -11.99 48.81 -44.92
CA GLU A 305 -11.51 50.10 -44.40
C GLU A 305 -10.76 50.90 -45.47
N ARG A 306 -9.87 50.26 -46.25
CA ARG A 306 -9.19 50.89 -47.39
C ARG A 306 -10.19 51.40 -48.44
N LYS A 307 -11.23 50.62 -48.74
CA LYS A 307 -12.28 51.01 -49.69
C LYS A 307 -13.09 52.21 -49.17
N ALA A 308 -13.46 52.20 -47.88
CA ALA A 308 -14.16 53.31 -47.25
C ALA A 308 -13.29 54.59 -47.19
N GLU A 309 -11.98 54.46 -46.96
CA GLU A 309 -11.06 55.59 -47.00
C GLU A 309 -10.91 56.18 -48.41
N ALA A 310 -10.82 55.32 -49.43
CA ALA A 310 -10.80 55.75 -50.83
C ALA A 310 -12.10 56.48 -51.23
N GLU A 311 -13.26 56.00 -50.77
CA GLU A 311 -14.56 56.65 -50.99
C GLU A 311 -14.66 57.99 -50.24
N ARG A 312 -14.10 58.09 -49.03
CA ARG A 312 -14.00 59.37 -48.31
C ARG A 312 -13.14 60.39 -49.05
N ARG A 313 -12.04 59.95 -49.67
CA ARG A 313 -11.16 60.82 -50.47
C ARG A 313 -11.81 61.29 -51.78
N SER A 314 -12.68 60.50 -52.39
CA SER A 314 -13.36 60.87 -53.65
C SER A 314 -14.62 61.70 -53.44
N ARG A 315 -15.10 61.84 -52.19
CA ARG A 315 -16.27 62.66 -51.89
C ARG A 315 -15.92 64.15 -52.04
N PRO A 316 -16.59 64.91 -52.93
CA PRO A 316 -16.31 66.32 -53.11
C PRO A 316 -16.51 67.09 -51.80
N PRO A 317 -15.71 68.14 -51.54
CA PRO A 317 -15.84 68.96 -50.34
C PRO A 317 -17.29 69.44 -50.26
N ARG A 318 -17.93 69.21 -49.10
CA ARG A 318 -19.29 69.70 -48.88
C ARG A 318 -19.29 71.22 -49.06
N PRO A 319 -20.23 71.79 -49.83
CA PRO A 319 -20.40 73.24 -49.90
C PRO A 319 -20.70 73.77 -48.49
N ASP A 320 -20.05 74.90 -48.14
CA ASP A 320 -20.15 75.57 -46.84
C ASP A 320 -21.60 75.98 -46.54
N GLY A 321 -22.36 75.05 -45.97
CA GLY A 321 -23.66 75.32 -45.37
C GLY A 321 -23.49 75.85 -43.95
N PRO A 322 -24.34 76.80 -43.51
CA PRO A 322 -24.22 77.45 -42.21
C PRO A 322 -24.24 76.43 -41.07
N ARG A 323 -23.24 76.54 -40.19
CA ARG A 323 -23.09 75.73 -38.97
C ARG A 323 -24.39 75.78 -38.14
N PRO A 324 -25.04 74.64 -37.87
CA PRO A 324 -26.03 74.55 -36.82
C PRO A 324 -25.30 74.76 -35.48
N SER A 325 -25.73 75.75 -34.73
CA SER A 325 -25.30 76.03 -33.36
C SER A 325 -25.41 74.78 -32.49
N GLU A 326 -24.28 74.35 -31.93
CA GLU A 326 -24.20 73.28 -30.94
C GLU A 326 -25.09 73.58 -29.73
N PRO A 327 -25.99 72.66 -29.32
CA PRO A 327 -26.61 72.74 -28.01
C PRO A 327 -25.57 72.40 -26.95
N ARG A 328 -25.34 73.36 -26.04
CA ARG A 328 -24.50 73.22 -24.86
C ARG A 328 -24.84 71.94 -24.07
N PRO A 329 -23.85 71.26 -23.47
CA PRO A 329 -24.08 70.10 -22.63
C PRO A 329 -24.81 70.56 -21.36
N VAL A 330 -26.06 70.12 -21.21
CA VAL A 330 -26.83 70.28 -19.99
C VAL A 330 -26.35 69.21 -19.01
N ASP A 331 -25.77 69.64 -17.90
CA ASP A 331 -25.58 68.85 -16.68
C ASP A 331 -26.91 68.20 -16.30
N ARG A 332 -27.08 66.93 -16.65
CA ARG A 332 -28.12 66.07 -16.07
C ARG A 332 -27.46 65.09 -15.12
N ARG A 333 -27.35 65.52 -13.87
CA ARG A 333 -27.47 64.62 -12.72
C ARG A 333 -28.78 63.83 -12.85
N PRO A 334 -28.76 62.52 -12.56
CA PRO A 334 -29.90 61.88 -11.94
C PRO A 334 -29.46 61.29 -10.60
N ASP A 335 -29.77 62.04 -9.54
CA ASP A 335 -30.22 61.39 -8.31
C ASP A 335 -31.46 60.57 -8.64
N ARG A 336 -31.38 59.25 -8.46
CA ARG A 336 -32.49 58.40 -8.00
C ARG A 336 -31.97 57.00 -7.72
N ARG A 337 -31.74 56.74 -6.43
CA ARG A 337 -31.91 55.41 -5.84
C ARG A 337 -33.35 54.94 -6.08
N PRO A 338 -33.52 53.66 -6.43
CA PRO A 338 -34.55 52.86 -5.78
C PRO A 338 -33.97 51.54 -5.26
N ASP A 339 -34.30 51.26 -4.00
CA ASP A 339 -34.31 49.98 -3.28
C ASP A 339 -33.74 48.72 -3.97
N ASP A 340 -32.66 48.21 -3.38
CA ASP A 340 -32.26 46.81 -3.42
C ASP A 340 -33.29 45.96 -2.64
N ARG A 341 -34.26 45.42 -3.38
CA ARG A 341 -35.07 44.27 -2.94
C ARG A 341 -34.99 43.17 -3.99
N ARG A 342 -34.57 41.99 -3.51
CA ARG A 342 -34.87 40.63 -3.98
C ARG A 342 -34.02 40.09 -5.14
N ASP A 343 -33.09 39.21 -4.76
CA ASP A 343 -33.17 37.77 -5.03
C ASP A 343 -34.25 37.33 -6.03
N ARG A 344 -33.93 37.33 -7.33
CA ARG A 344 -34.54 36.42 -8.31
C ARG A 344 -33.53 36.09 -9.41
N ARG A 345 -32.86 34.94 -9.30
CA ARG A 345 -32.25 34.25 -10.43
C ARG A 345 -33.36 33.78 -11.39
N PRO A 346 -33.31 34.10 -12.69
CA PRO A 346 -34.16 33.48 -13.69
C PRO A 346 -33.60 32.09 -14.03
N GLY A 347 -34.48 31.08 -13.98
CA GLY A 347 -34.22 29.77 -14.53
C GLY A 347 -34.12 29.82 -16.06
N GLY A 348 -33.13 29.12 -16.60
CA GLY A 348 -33.13 28.67 -17.99
C GLY A 348 -33.86 27.33 -18.10
N PRO A 349 -34.64 27.10 -19.17
CA PRO A 349 -35.40 25.87 -19.36
C PRO A 349 -34.59 24.79 -20.10
N ASP A 350 -35.11 23.57 -19.92
CA ASP A 350 -35.10 22.43 -20.85
C ASP A 350 -33.98 21.35 -20.81
N SER A 351 -34.46 20.19 -20.37
CA SER A 351 -34.41 18.90 -21.09
C SER A 351 -33.25 17.96 -20.84
N ARG A 352 -33.43 17.10 -19.83
CA ARG A 352 -32.98 15.70 -19.89
C ARG A 352 -34.12 14.74 -19.52
N PRO A 353 -34.36 13.67 -20.29
CA PRO A 353 -35.43 12.72 -20.02
C PRO A 353 -35.07 11.79 -18.86
N ALA A 354 -36.08 11.47 -18.06
CA ALA A 354 -36.03 10.51 -16.96
C ALA A 354 -36.02 9.06 -17.49
N PRO A 355 -35.29 8.13 -16.86
CA PRO A 355 -35.57 6.71 -17.00
C PRO A 355 -36.67 6.28 -16.01
N GLU A 356 -37.58 5.47 -16.54
CA GLU A 356 -38.75 4.90 -15.87
C GLU A 356 -38.38 4.03 -14.67
N ARG A 357 -39.15 4.21 -13.60
CA ARG A 357 -39.26 3.30 -12.49
C ARG A 357 -39.92 2.00 -12.95
N ARG A 358 -39.22 0.87 -12.84
CA ARG A 358 -39.86 -0.42 -12.61
C ARG A 358 -39.82 -0.74 -11.11
N SER A 359 -41.02 -0.75 -10.55
CA SER A 359 -41.39 -1.32 -9.27
C SER A 359 -41.36 -2.84 -9.36
N ASP A 360 -40.56 -3.48 -8.50
CA ASP A 360 -40.80 -4.83 -7.99
C ASP A 360 -40.09 -4.96 -6.63
N ALA A 361 -40.87 -4.89 -5.56
CA ALA A 361 -40.44 -5.17 -4.20
C ALA A 361 -41.29 -6.33 -3.66
N PRO A 362 -40.71 -7.47 -3.28
CA PRO A 362 -41.43 -8.47 -2.52
C PRO A 362 -41.30 -8.24 -1.01
N GLU A 363 -42.42 -8.51 -0.37
CA GLU A 363 -42.70 -8.60 1.06
C GLU A 363 -41.52 -9.08 1.92
N ARG A 364 -41.19 -8.32 2.96
CA ARG A 364 -40.49 -8.86 4.13
C ARG A 364 -41.41 -8.80 5.33
N ARG A 365 -41.81 -10.01 5.72
CA ARG A 365 -42.49 -10.38 6.95
C ARG A 365 -41.74 -9.84 8.16
N SER A 366 -42.55 -9.32 9.07
CA SER A 366 -42.30 -9.11 10.48
C SER A 366 -41.74 -10.36 11.17
N ASP A 367 -40.60 -10.22 11.83
CA ASP A 367 -40.19 -11.11 12.92
C ASP A 367 -39.79 -10.25 14.14
N ASP A 368 -40.71 -10.22 15.10
CA ASP A 368 -40.49 -9.83 16.48
C ASP A 368 -39.40 -10.71 17.11
N ARG A 369 -38.25 -10.13 17.46
CA ARG A 369 -37.36 -10.71 18.48
C ARG A 369 -36.89 -9.65 19.46
N ARG A 370 -37.59 -9.63 20.60
CA ARG A 370 -37.16 -9.07 21.89
C ARG A 370 -35.70 -9.43 22.21
N PRO A 371 -34.89 -8.51 22.75
CA PRO A 371 -33.68 -8.87 23.47
C PRO A 371 -34.04 -9.49 24.84
N PRO A 372 -33.42 -10.60 25.26
CA PRO A 372 -33.62 -11.11 26.61
C PRO A 372 -32.84 -10.30 27.65
N ASP A 373 -33.50 -10.09 28.78
CA ASP A 373 -33.00 -9.52 30.02
C ASP A 373 -31.66 -10.13 30.45
N ARG A 374 -30.62 -9.30 30.55
CA ARG A 374 -29.39 -9.65 31.26
C ARG A 374 -29.63 -9.52 32.75
N LYS A 375 -29.79 -10.66 33.42
CA LYS A 375 -29.74 -10.77 34.88
C LYS A 375 -28.34 -10.36 35.40
N PRO A 376 -28.27 -9.70 36.57
CA PRO A 376 -27.01 -9.41 37.24
C PRO A 376 -26.48 -10.69 37.89
N SER A 377 -25.27 -11.11 37.53
CA SER A 377 -24.59 -12.21 38.23
C SER A 377 -23.95 -11.69 39.51
N ASP A 378 -24.29 -12.41 40.57
CA ASP A 378 -23.85 -12.21 41.94
C ASP A 378 -22.33 -12.21 42.09
N ARG A 379 -21.84 -11.13 42.69
CA ARG A 379 -20.59 -11.13 43.45
C ARG A 379 -20.81 -11.93 44.72
N LYS A 380 -19.98 -12.95 44.98
CA LYS A 380 -19.63 -13.38 46.34
C LYS A 380 -18.26 -14.10 46.35
N PRO A 381 -17.61 -14.22 47.52
CA PRO A 381 -16.22 -13.87 47.69
C PRO A 381 -15.33 -15.06 48.09
N SER A 382 -14.03 -14.78 48.13
CA SER A 382 -13.01 -15.43 48.95
C SER A 382 -12.83 -16.95 48.79
N ASP A 383 -11.66 -17.33 48.29
CA ASP A 383 -10.89 -18.34 49.01
C ASP A 383 -9.43 -17.94 49.12
N ARG A 384 -9.04 -17.77 50.38
CA ARG A 384 -7.67 -17.61 50.86
C ARG A 384 -6.96 -18.94 50.67
N ARG A 385 -5.75 -18.92 50.12
CA ARG A 385 -4.75 -19.96 50.40
C ARG A 385 -3.41 -19.33 50.79
N PRO A 386 -2.62 -20.06 51.59
CA PRO A 386 -1.74 -19.49 52.59
C PRO A 386 -0.28 -19.41 52.12
N ASP A 387 0.45 -18.53 52.83
CA ASP A 387 1.90 -18.50 53.04
C ASP A 387 2.78 -19.42 52.16
N ASP A 388 3.51 -18.80 51.22
CA ASP A 388 4.84 -19.26 50.84
C ASP A 388 5.85 -18.14 51.11
N ARG A 389 6.35 -18.14 52.35
CA ARG A 389 7.50 -17.36 52.78
C ARG A 389 8.75 -17.89 52.07
N ARG A 390 9.16 -17.23 50.99
CA ARG A 390 10.54 -17.35 50.48
C ARG A 390 11.47 -16.39 51.24
N PRO A 391 12.66 -16.84 51.67
CA PRO A 391 13.62 -16.01 52.37
C PRO A 391 14.19 -14.96 51.41
N ARG A 392 14.22 -13.70 51.86
CA ARG A 392 14.91 -12.61 51.18
C ARG A 392 16.42 -12.84 51.30
N PRO A 393 17.19 -12.77 50.19
CA PRO A 393 18.64 -12.71 50.29
C PRO A 393 19.06 -11.34 50.83
N ASP A 394 20.07 -11.42 51.68
CA ASP A 394 20.79 -10.37 52.37
C ASP A 394 21.17 -9.21 51.42
N ARG A 395 20.80 -7.99 51.81
CA ARG A 395 21.20 -6.73 51.17
C ARG A 395 22.16 -6.02 52.14
N SER A 396 23.36 -6.52 52.21
CA SER A 396 24.55 -5.74 52.59
C SER A 396 25.32 -5.43 51.30
N ASP A 397 25.89 -4.22 51.22
CA ASP A 397 26.63 -3.65 50.09
C ASP A 397 25.82 -2.94 48.99
N ARG A 398 25.13 -1.86 49.38
CA ARG A 398 24.98 -0.69 48.49
C ARG A 398 25.94 0.41 48.93
N ARG A 399 27.10 0.45 48.27
CA ARG A 399 27.94 1.64 48.21
C ARG A 399 27.17 2.76 47.52
N SER A 400 27.36 3.95 48.05
CA SER A 400 26.70 5.21 47.76
C SER A 400 27.07 5.73 46.37
N ASP A 401 26.13 5.67 45.42
CA ASP A 401 26.21 6.46 44.19
C ASP A 401 25.59 7.86 44.41
N PRO A 402 26.22 8.93 43.89
CA PRO A 402 25.75 10.31 44.10
C PRO A 402 24.46 10.59 43.33
N ALA A 403 23.57 11.32 43.99
CA ALA A 403 22.24 11.67 43.50
C ALA A 403 22.25 12.33 42.11
N PRO A 404 21.36 11.93 41.18
CA PRO A 404 21.19 12.62 39.91
C PRO A 404 20.54 14.00 40.13
N LYS A 405 21.16 15.03 39.56
CA LYS A 405 20.62 16.40 39.52
C LYS A 405 19.25 16.38 38.84
N LYS A 406 18.25 16.98 39.50
CA LYS A 406 16.92 17.26 38.96
C LYS A 406 17.05 18.05 37.65
N SER A 407 16.80 17.40 36.52
CA SER A 407 16.52 18.07 35.25
C SER A 407 15.06 18.49 35.21
N ASP A 408 14.83 19.70 34.72
CA ASP A 408 13.57 20.44 34.73
C ASP A 408 12.36 19.64 34.21
N ALA A 409 11.29 19.69 35.00
CA ALA A 409 9.99 19.17 34.59
C ALA A 409 9.45 20.03 33.42
N PRO A 410 8.85 19.41 32.38
CA PRO A 410 8.23 20.17 31.30
C PRO A 410 7.09 21.03 31.86
N PRO A 411 6.91 22.27 31.37
CA PRO A 411 5.89 23.19 31.86
C PRO A 411 4.49 22.56 31.70
N LYS A 412 3.69 22.63 32.76
CA LYS A 412 2.29 22.23 32.74
C LYS A 412 1.56 23.01 31.64
N ALA A 413 1.03 22.29 30.66
CA ALA A 413 0.21 22.85 29.59
C ALA A 413 -0.99 23.59 30.19
N GLY A 414 -1.09 24.90 29.90
CA GLY A 414 -2.27 25.68 30.22
C GLY A 414 -3.49 25.20 29.42
N PRO A 415 -4.71 25.62 29.82
CA PRO A 415 -5.93 25.28 29.09
C PRO A 415 -5.82 25.68 27.61
N PRO A 416 -6.38 24.89 26.68
CA PRO A 416 -6.26 25.12 25.25
C PRO A 416 -6.84 26.50 24.90
N LYS A 417 -6.01 27.38 24.32
CA LYS A 417 -6.46 28.66 23.79
C LYS A 417 -7.46 28.39 22.67
N ALA A 418 -8.70 28.84 22.84
CA ALA A 418 -9.73 28.81 21.81
C ALA A 418 -9.37 29.82 20.71
N GLY A 419 -8.79 29.34 19.62
CA GLY A 419 -8.37 30.14 18.47
C GLY A 419 -7.89 29.23 17.34
N PRO A 420 -7.84 29.73 16.09
CA PRO A 420 -7.29 28.98 14.98
C PRO A 420 -5.85 28.54 15.28
N PRO A 421 -5.42 27.34 14.84
CA PRO A 421 -4.07 26.85 15.09
C PRO A 421 -3.03 27.78 14.45
N GLU A 422 -1.98 28.08 15.21
CA GLU A 422 -0.85 28.93 14.82
C GLU A 422 0.35 28.06 14.45
N VAL A 423 1.26 28.60 13.65
CA VAL A 423 2.49 27.90 13.27
C VAL A 423 3.29 27.54 14.54
N GLY A 424 3.66 26.27 14.65
CA GLY A 424 4.29 25.66 15.83
C GLY A 424 3.34 24.83 16.69
N ASP A 425 2.02 25.03 16.55
CA ASP A 425 1.04 24.28 17.33
C ASP A 425 1.03 22.80 16.99
N ARG A 426 0.72 22.01 18.01
CA ARG A 426 0.43 20.59 17.87
C ARG A 426 -1.01 20.44 17.40
N VAL A 427 -1.21 19.85 16.24
CA VAL A 427 -2.54 19.75 15.60
C VAL A 427 -2.87 18.31 15.25
N THR A 428 -4.13 17.94 15.42
CA THR A 428 -4.72 16.68 14.95
C THR A 428 -5.42 16.95 13.62
N ILE A 429 -5.08 16.18 12.60
CA ILE A 429 -5.72 16.25 11.29
C ILE A 429 -7.10 15.57 11.39
N LEU A 430 -8.16 16.25 10.97
CA LEU A 430 -9.55 15.78 11.10
C LEU A 430 -10.01 15.01 9.86
N SER A 431 -9.52 15.35 8.67
CA SER A 431 -9.97 14.79 7.39
C SER A 431 -8.82 14.23 6.54
N GLY A 432 -9.14 13.47 5.50
CA GLY A 432 -8.17 12.95 4.53
C GLY A 432 -7.29 11.80 5.04
N LEU A 433 -6.23 11.50 4.27
CA LEU A 433 -5.36 10.31 4.45
C LEU A 433 -4.67 10.26 5.83
N PHE A 434 -4.49 11.42 6.47
CA PHE A 434 -3.81 11.56 7.76
C PHE A 434 -4.78 11.87 8.91
N SER A 435 -6.09 11.71 8.72
CA SER A 435 -7.09 11.91 9.78
C SER A 435 -6.76 11.11 11.05
N GLY A 436 -6.89 11.76 12.21
CA GLY A 436 -6.55 11.25 13.54
C GLY A 436 -5.05 11.29 13.89
N ARG A 437 -4.16 11.65 12.94
CA ARG A 437 -2.74 11.79 13.24
C ARG A 437 -2.43 13.17 13.82
N VAL A 438 -1.55 13.20 14.81
CA VAL A 438 -1.03 14.41 15.43
C VAL A 438 0.28 14.82 14.74
N GLY A 439 0.39 16.08 14.35
CA GLY A 439 1.58 16.67 13.76
C GLY A 439 1.84 18.07 14.30
N HIS A 440 2.87 18.72 13.77
CA HIS A 440 3.18 20.13 14.04
C HIS A 440 2.85 20.99 12.83
N LEU A 441 2.10 22.07 13.04
CA LEU A 441 1.76 23.01 11.99
C LEU A 441 3.02 23.82 11.61
N ALA A 442 3.57 23.61 10.41
CA ALA A 442 4.80 24.26 9.97
C ALA A 442 4.56 25.56 9.21
N GLU A 443 3.46 25.64 8.45
CA GLU A 443 3.14 26.82 7.63
C GLU A 443 1.63 26.89 7.37
N VAL A 444 1.08 28.10 7.28
CA VAL A 444 -0.29 28.34 6.86
C VAL A 444 -0.27 29.30 5.67
N ASP A 445 -0.72 28.84 4.51
CA ASP A 445 -0.89 29.65 3.31
C ASP A 445 -2.13 30.54 3.45
N THR A 446 -2.05 31.74 2.90
CA THR A 446 -3.16 32.70 2.72
C THR A 446 -4.40 32.11 2.04
N LYS A 447 -4.25 31.02 1.28
CA LYS A 447 -5.36 30.27 0.66
C LYS A 447 -6.08 29.30 1.61
N GLY A 448 -5.78 29.32 2.91
CA GLY A 448 -6.40 28.45 3.90
C GLY A 448 -5.90 27.01 3.86
N ARG A 449 -4.72 26.76 3.28
CA ARG A 449 -4.04 25.47 3.32
C ARG A 449 -2.93 25.51 4.36
N ALA A 450 -2.78 24.43 5.10
CA ALA A 450 -1.84 24.28 6.19
C ALA A 450 -0.88 23.13 5.89
N LYS A 451 0.41 23.37 6.06
CA LYS A 451 1.47 22.35 5.94
C LYS A 451 1.75 21.79 7.33
N VAL A 452 1.42 20.52 7.55
CA VAL A 452 1.58 19.83 8.82
C VAL A 452 2.67 18.76 8.70
N MET A 453 3.62 18.78 9.63
CA MET A 453 4.66 17.77 9.76
C MET A 453 4.16 16.63 10.63
N VAL A 454 3.97 15.45 10.04
CA VAL A 454 3.60 14.21 10.72
C VAL A 454 4.82 13.28 10.71
N GLY A 455 5.66 13.40 11.73
CA GLY A 455 6.96 12.74 11.74
C GLY A 455 7.88 13.30 10.64
N PRO A 456 8.49 12.47 9.78
CA PRO A 456 9.36 12.94 8.69
C PRO A 456 8.59 13.41 7.44
N VAL A 457 7.26 13.27 7.42
CA VAL A 457 6.43 13.52 6.25
C VAL A 457 5.74 14.88 6.38
N SER A 458 5.83 15.69 5.31
CA SER A 458 5.10 16.95 5.18
C SER A 458 3.79 16.72 4.44
N VAL A 459 2.66 17.12 5.03
CA VAL A 459 1.33 16.96 4.44
C VAL A 459 0.66 18.33 4.31
N THR A 460 0.07 18.63 3.16
CA THR A 460 -0.76 19.83 2.97
C THR A 460 -2.23 19.46 3.16
N VAL A 461 -2.90 20.10 4.11
CA VAL A 461 -4.31 19.91 4.45
C VAL A 461 -5.04 21.24 4.51
N GLU A 462 -6.37 21.26 4.43
CA GLU A 462 -7.11 22.50 4.63
C GLU A 462 -7.08 22.90 6.12
N ALA A 463 -6.88 24.19 6.42
CA ALA A 463 -6.73 24.66 7.80
C ALA A 463 -7.99 24.42 8.66
N LYS A 464 -9.16 24.32 8.04
CA LYS A 464 -10.43 23.97 8.71
C LYS A 464 -10.49 22.52 9.18
N ASP A 465 -9.65 21.66 8.61
CA ASP A 465 -9.56 20.23 8.93
C ASP A 465 -8.47 19.96 9.97
N LEU A 466 -8.11 20.97 10.76
CA LEU A 466 -7.14 20.87 11.85
C LEU A 466 -7.78 21.25 13.18
N ALA A 467 -7.57 20.41 14.19
CA ALA A 467 -7.88 20.74 15.58
C ALA A 467 -6.59 20.84 16.40
N ARG A 468 -6.48 21.78 17.35
CA ARG A 468 -5.38 21.78 18.34
C ARG A 468 -5.45 20.49 19.18
N ALA A 469 -4.33 19.79 19.31
CA ALA A 469 -4.22 18.48 19.96
C ALA A 469 -3.98 18.58 21.48
#